data_AF-A0A1H0G4G3-F1
#
_entry.id   AF-A0A1H0G4G3-F1
#
_cell.length_a   1.000
_cell.length_b   1.000
_cell.length_c   1.000
_cell.angle_alpha   90.00
_cell.angle_beta   90.00
_cell.angle_gamma   90.00
#
_symmetry.space_group_name_H-M   'P 1'
#
loop_
_entity.id
_entity.type
_entity.pdbx_description
1 polymer ?
#
loop_
_entity_poly.entity_id
_entity_poly.type
_entity_poly.pdbx_seq_one_letter_code
_entity_poly.pdbx_strand_id
1 'polypeptide(L)' 'MTSPRDGRERLLAILVAGVAVVLLVSSVTWFASDRAVVGVAQLFLAVVLAGVAASLYRRAQRR' A
#
# COMPACT_ATOMS: atom_id res chain seq x y z
N MET A 1 -24.24 13.34 10.35
CA MET A 1 -23.55 13.05 11.62
C MET A 1 -22.41 12.09 11.32
N THR A 2 -21.24 12.59 10.91
CA THR A 2 -20.05 11.75 10.73
C THR A 2 -19.34 11.66 12.08
N SER A 3 -19.32 10.45 12.65
CA SER A 3 -18.70 10.22 13.94
C SER A 3 -17.18 10.22 13.75
N PRO A 4 -16.34 10.70 14.70
CA PRO A 4 -14.87 10.61 14.59
C PRO A 4 -14.34 9.18 14.37
N ARG A 5 -15.17 8.15 14.58
CA ARG A 5 -14.92 6.75 14.20
C ARG A 5 -14.78 6.53 12.68
N ASP A 6 -15.56 7.22 11.86
CA ASP A 6 -15.55 7.08 10.38
C ASP A 6 -14.18 7.42 9.77
N GLY A 7 -13.45 8.36 10.40
CA GLY A 7 -12.10 8.72 10.00
C GLY A 7 -11.06 7.64 10.32
N ARG A 8 -11.23 6.91 11.43
CA ARG A 8 -10.34 5.83 11.87
C ARG A 8 -10.55 4.56 11.06
N GLU A 9 -11.79 4.18 10.78
CA GLU A 9 -12.10 3.03 9.92
C GLU A 9 -11.52 3.18 8.53
N ARG A 10 -11.61 4.37 7.94
CA ARG A 10 -11.00 4.66 6.63
C ARG A 10 -9.47 4.58 6.66
N LEU A 11 -8.83 4.98 7.76
CA LEU A 11 -7.37 4.85 7.94
C LEU A 11 -6.95 3.38 8.10
N LEU A 12 -7.71 2.61 8.89
CA LEU A 12 -7.48 1.19 9.08
C LEU A 12 -7.71 0.41 7.79
N ALA A 13 -8.76 0.72 7.03
CA ALA A 13 -9.01 0.11 5.73
C ALA A 13 -7.85 0.34 4.75
N ILE A 14 -7.24 1.54 4.74
CA ILE A 14 -6.06 1.83 3.92
C ILE A 14 -4.83 1.07 4.43
N LEU A 15 -4.62 1.00 5.74
CA LEU A 15 -3.52 0.24 6.34
C LEU A 15 -3.62 -1.24 5.98
N VAL A 16 -4.80 -1.82 6.17
CA VAL A 16 -5.08 -3.23 5.88
C VAL A 16 -4.94 -3.51 4.38
N ALA A 17 -5.43 -2.62 3.52
CA ALA A 17 -5.22 -2.73 2.08
C ALA A 17 -3.71 -2.69 1.71
N GLY A 18 -2.92 -1.83 2.34
CA GLY A 18 -1.46 -1.80 2.16
C GLY A 18 -0.78 -3.09 2.62
N VAL A 19 -1.15 -3.62 3.79
CA VAL A 19 -0.62 -4.89 4.32
C VAL A 19 -1.01 -6.06 3.41
N ALA A 20 -2.25 -6.10 2.93
CA ALA A 20 -2.72 -7.12 1.97
C ALA A 20 -1.92 -7.08 0.67
N VAL A 21 -1.62 -5.88 0.15
CA VAL A 21 -0.76 -5.71 -1.04
C VAL A 21 0.67 -6.21 -0.79
N VAL A 22 1.26 -5.90 0.36
CA VAL A 22 2.61 -6.38 0.73
C VAL A 22 2.63 -7.90 0.86
N LEU A 23 1.63 -8.49 1.53
CA LEU A 23 1.49 -9.94 1.68
C LEU A 23 1.35 -10.63 0.32
N LEU A 24 0.47 -10.11 -0.54
CA LEU A 24 0.24 -10.66 -1.86
C LEU A 24 1.53 -10.65 -2.69
N VAL A 25 2.29 -9.54 -2.64
CA VAL A 25 3.52 -9.42 -3.42
C VAL A 25 4.66 -10.25 -2.84
N SER A 26 4.80 -10.31 -1.52
CA SER A 26 5.75 -11.21 -0.87
C SER A 26 5.52 -12.67 -1.28
N SER A 27 4.25 -13.08 -1.43
CA SER A 27 3.88 -14.40 -1.93
C SER A 27 4.27 -14.61 -3.41
N VAL A 28 4.03 -13.61 -4.27
CA VAL A 28 4.37 -13.70 -5.71
C VAL A 28 5.88 -13.72 -5.93
N THR A 29 6.65 -13.00 -5.12
CA THR A 29 8.12 -12.95 -5.25
C THR A 29 8.82 -14.27 -4.95
N TRP A 30 8.25 -15.11 -4.08
CA TRP A 30 8.78 -16.46 -3.81
C TRP A 30 8.51 -17.45 -4.95
N PHE A 31 7.50 -17.20 -5.78
CA PHE A 31 7.11 -18.09 -6.88
C PHE A 31 7.72 -17.73 -8.24
N ALA A 32 8.32 -16.54 -8.40
CA ALA A 32 8.67 -15.97 -9.71
C ALA A 32 10.18 -15.97 -10.07
N SER A 33 11.02 -16.76 -9.39
CA SER A 33 12.44 -17.03 -9.75
C SER A 33 12.54 -17.35 -11.25
N ASP A 34 13.17 -16.56 -12.13
CA ASP A 34 14.63 -16.41 -12.18
C ASP A 34 15.11 -15.12 -12.91
N ARG A 35 14.26 -14.39 -13.67
CA ARG A 35 14.66 -13.12 -14.34
C ARG A 35 13.58 -12.03 -14.42
N ALA A 36 12.31 -12.38 -14.25
CA ALA A 36 11.20 -11.42 -14.23
C ALA A 36 11.13 -10.59 -12.93
N VAL A 37 11.91 -10.99 -11.91
CA VAL A 37 11.91 -10.40 -10.56
C VAL A 37 12.22 -8.91 -10.57
N VAL A 38 13.17 -8.45 -11.39
CA VAL A 38 13.62 -7.05 -11.34
C VAL A 38 12.55 -6.09 -11.83
N GLY A 39 11.88 -6.41 -12.95
CA GLY A 39 10.80 -5.59 -13.50
C GLY A 39 9.59 -5.54 -12.57
N VAL A 40 9.21 -6.70 -12.00
CA VAL A 40 8.10 -6.79 -11.05
C VAL A 40 8.42 -6.09 -9.73
N ALA A 41 9.64 -6.23 -9.22
CA ALA A 41 10.09 -5.55 -8.00
C ALA A 41 10.09 -4.03 -8.18
N GLN A 42 10.49 -3.54 -9.36
CA GLN A 42 10.51 -2.11 -9.65
C GLN A 42 9.09 -1.53 -9.75
N LEU A 43 8.17 -2.24 -10.41
CA LEU A 43 6.74 -1.88 -10.42
C LEU A 43 6.12 -1.91 -9.02
N PHE A 44 6.45 -2.94 -8.23
CA PHE A 44 5.99 -3.04 -6.85
C PHE A 44 6.49 -1.88 -6.00
N LEU A 45 7.78 -1.55 -6.10
CA LEU A 45 8.38 -0.43 -5.39
C LEU A 45 7.69 0.89 -5.77
N ALA A 46 7.36 1.08 -7.05
CA ALA A 46 6.62 2.25 -7.52
C ALA A 46 5.21 2.32 -6.91
N VAL A 47 4.49 1.19 -6.82
CA VAL A 47 3.17 1.12 -6.18
C VAL A 47 3.26 1.43 -4.68
N VAL A 48 4.26 0.88 -3.98
CA VAL A 48 4.50 1.16 -2.57
C VAL A 48 4.81 2.65 -2.36
N LEU A 49 5.70 3.23 -3.15
CA LEU A 49 6.02 4.66 -3.09
C LEU A 49 4.80 5.53 -3.36
N ALA A 50 4.00 5.19 -4.38
CA ALA A 50 2.77 5.91 -4.70
C ALA A 50 1.75 5.82 -3.55
N GLY A 51 1.63 4.66 -2.91
CA GLY A 51 0.78 4.47 -1.72
C GLY A 51 1.25 5.33 -0.54
N VAL A 52 2.56 5.36 -0.28
CA VAL A 52 3.16 6.19 0.77
C VAL A 52 2.96 7.69 0.46
N ALA A 53 3.21 8.10 -0.78
CA ALA A 53 3.01 9.48 -1.22
C ALA A 53 1.53 9.91 -1.09
N ALA A 54 0.59 9.06 -1.50
CA ALA A 54 -0.84 9.31 -1.33
C ALA A 54 -1.25 9.38 0.15
N SER A 55 -0.65 8.55 1.01
CA SER A 55 -0.87 8.58 2.46
C SER A 55 -0.34 9.88 3.09
N LEU A 56 0.89 10.27 2.74
CA LEU A 56 1.51 11.52 3.17
C LEU A 56 0.69 12.73 2.70
N TYR A 57 0.24 12.71 1.44
CA TYR A 57 -0.60 13.75 0.86
C TYR A 57 -1.95 13.87 1.60
N ARG A 58 -2.61 12.74 1.87
CA ARG A 58 -3.85 12.71 2.67
C ARG A 58 -3.63 13.21 4.10
N ARG A 59 -2.47 12.95 4.68
CA ARG A 59 -2.10 13.40 6.03
C ARG A 59 -1.79 14.90 6.05
N ALA A 60 -1.14 15.42 5.01
CA ALA A 60 -0.84 16.84 4.85
C ALA A 60 -2.13 17.65 4.64
N GLN A 61 -3.06 17.19 3.80
CA GLN A 61 -4.34 17.87 3.54
C GLN A 61 -5.29 17.89 4.75
N ARG A 62 -5.02 17.08 5.79
CA ARG A 62 -5.80 16.98 7.03
C ARG A 62 -5.22 17.81 8.18
N ARG A 63 -4.00 18.35 8.04
CA ARG A 63 -3.43 19.33 8.98
C ARG A 63 -3.83 20.73 8.55
#